data_AF-A0A2V7ABM8-F1
#
_entry.id   AF-A0A2V7ABM8-F1
#
_cell.length_a   1.000
_cell.length_b   1.000
_cell.length_c   1.000
_cell.angle_alpha   90.00
_cell.angle_beta   90.00
_cell.angle_gamma   90.00
#
_symmetry.space_group_name_H-M   'P 1'
#
loop_
_entity.id
_entity.type
_entity.pdbx_description
1 polymer ?
#
loop_
_entity_poly.entity_id
_entity_poly.type
_entity_poly.pdbx_seq_one_letter_code
_entity_poly.pdbx_strand_id
1 'polypeptide(L)'
;MSDKREQLDRIIQACLGLEVDTVVDRAEVVPGETLKLRHTAVVRSRVPVRWTAVRYPSAHRAIDKAVELRPNQPAVRETSQVVPASTAPSQPYWLRTEGTAGLFDVDDPSLIGRAENPPTFPLEYVFDVGGQTLVIAGEPMPAADPAKPALRRRLTVIAPVSLRFTAGVRLFAPGAARQVTVELTAARARAAGTVHLDAPAGWIATPAAQPFRLAAPGEQARFTFTVTAPAQLATAPLGASVEINGRRFNQQRVEIRYAHLPLQLLQPPARAKAVSLELATRGRHVGYLPGAGDDVAAALEQMGYEVAPLTGADLTPERLRGLDAVVIGIRAFNVRTDLAERLPALFAYVEAGGTVVAQYNTLDGLREGWLAPFHLRLSRDRVTDEHAPVTILAPEHPVLTTPNRITAADFEGWAQERGLYFPDQWDERFTAILASGDAGETPLRSGLLAARHGKGYFVYTSLAWFRQLPDAVPGAYRLFANLVSLGK
;
A
#
# COMPACT_ATOMS: atom_id res chain seq x y z
N MET A 1 19.22 23.34 -28.34
CA MET A 1 18.73 23.42 -29.75
C MET A 1 17.55 22.49 -30.02
N SER A 2 17.49 21.27 -29.45
CA SER A 2 16.31 20.36 -29.58
C SER A 2 14.99 21.01 -29.16
N ASP A 3 14.97 21.65 -27.99
CA ASP A 3 13.74 22.25 -27.42
C ASP A 3 13.13 23.34 -28.33
N LYS A 4 13.94 24.21 -28.95
CA LYS A 4 13.44 25.23 -29.88
C LYS A 4 12.81 24.62 -31.14
N ARG A 5 13.34 23.49 -31.63
CA ARG A 5 12.80 22.79 -32.80
C ARG A 5 11.47 22.13 -32.46
N GLU A 6 11.37 21.44 -31.33
CA GLU A 6 10.12 20.85 -30.84
C GLU A 6 9.04 21.93 -30.57
N GLN A 7 9.44 23.11 -30.09
CA GLN A 7 8.53 24.25 -29.95
C GLN A 7 8.02 24.74 -31.30
N LEU A 8 8.90 24.84 -32.31
CA LEU A 8 8.50 25.24 -33.66
C LEU A 8 7.58 24.20 -34.31
N ASP A 9 7.88 22.91 -34.18
CA ASP A 9 7.03 21.82 -34.70
C ASP A 9 5.62 21.87 -34.07
N ARG A 10 5.53 22.17 -32.77
CA ARG A 10 4.25 22.40 -32.07
C ARG A 10 3.49 23.62 -32.61
N ILE A 11 4.19 24.73 -32.89
CA ILE A 11 3.58 25.92 -33.48
C ILE A 11 3.05 25.60 -34.89
N ILE A 12 3.84 24.91 -35.72
CA ILE A 12 3.41 24.48 -37.06
C ILE A 12 2.16 23.60 -36.96
N GLN A 13 2.17 22.60 -36.08
CA GLN A 13 1.01 21.73 -35.83
C GLN A 13 -0.24 22.54 -35.46
N ALA A 14 -0.10 23.52 -34.54
CA ALA A 14 -1.20 24.37 -34.11
C ALA A 14 -1.73 25.27 -35.24
N CYS A 15 -0.85 25.89 -36.03
CA CYS A 15 -1.23 26.72 -37.18
C CYS A 15 -1.96 25.91 -38.26
N LEU A 16 -1.59 24.65 -38.47
CA LEU A 16 -2.29 23.75 -39.39
C LEU A 16 -3.67 23.30 -38.85
N GLY A 17 -3.90 23.45 -37.55
CA GLY A 17 -4.98 22.77 -36.83
C GLY A 17 -4.91 21.26 -37.06
N LEU A 18 -3.69 20.70 -36.98
CA LEU A 18 -3.42 19.28 -37.18
C LEU A 18 -3.57 18.52 -35.86
N GLU A 19 -4.60 17.70 -35.77
CA GLU A 19 -4.90 16.83 -34.64
C GLU A 19 -4.61 15.38 -35.02
N VAL A 20 -3.95 14.65 -34.12
CA VAL A 20 -3.66 13.23 -34.26
C VAL A 20 -4.08 12.50 -32.99
N ASP A 21 -4.64 11.30 -33.15
CA ASP A 21 -5.00 10.43 -32.02
C ASP A 21 -4.80 8.96 -32.40
N THR A 22 -4.43 8.13 -31.43
CA THR A 22 -4.41 6.68 -31.59
C THR A 22 -5.23 6.04 -30.50
N VAL A 23 -6.31 5.38 -30.91
CA VAL A 23 -7.18 4.66 -29.97
C VAL A 23 -6.84 3.18 -29.93
N VAL A 24 -6.83 2.62 -28.72
CA VAL A 24 -6.78 1.16 -28.46
C VAL A 24 -8.08 0.66 -27.84
N ASP A 25 -8.41 -0.61 -28.09
CA ASP A 25 -9.60 -1.29 -27.58
C ASP A 25 -9.53 -1.56 -26.07
N ARG A 26 -8.33 -1.71 -25.54
CA ARG A 26 -8.07 -2.07 -24.13
C ARG A 26 -7.06 -1.12 -23.53
N ALA A 27 -7.26 -0.83 -22.25
CA ALA A 27 -6.34 0.01 -21.48
C ALA A 27 -5.19 -0.73 -20.81
N GLU A 28 -5.25 -2.06 -20.82
CA GLU A 28 -4.26 -2.91 -20.18
C GLU A 28 -3.80 -3.97 -21.19
N VAL A 29 -2.48 -4.11 -21.33
CA VAL A 29 -1.85 -5.05 -22.27
C VAL A 29 -0.78 -5.87 -21.55
N VAL A 30 -0.69 -7.16 -21.84
CA VAL A 30 0.37 -8.03 -21.34
C VAL A 30 1.54 -8.01 -22.34
N PRO A 31 2.81 -7.99 -21.91
CA PRO A 31 3.94 -8.05 -22.83
C PRO A 31 3.84 -9.25 -23.80
N GLY A 32 4.10 -9.01 -25.08
CA GLY A 32 3.90 -10.00 -26.15
C GLY A 32 2.50 -10.02 -26.78
N GLU A 33 1.51 -9.33 -26.22
CA GLU A 33 0.20 -9.22 -26.84
C GLU A 33 0.20 -8.27 -28.05
N THR A 34 -0.75 -8.50 -28.96
CA THR A 34 -1.02 -7.61 -30.09
C THR A 34 -1.98 -6.49 -29.67
N LEU A 35 -1.55 -5.25 -29.90
CA LEU A 35 -2.38 -4.04 -29.84
C LEU A 35 -3.02 -3.78 -31.20
N LYS A 36 -4.35 -3.63 -31.21
CA LYS A 36 -5.08 -3.08 -32.36
C LYS A 36 -5.13 -1.57 -32.22
N LEU A 37 -4.57 -0.86 -33.19
CA LEU A 37 -4.37 0.59 -33.14
C LEU A 37 -5.22 1.24 -34.23
N ARG A 38 -6.06 2.20 -33.84
CA ARG A 38 -6.80 3.06 -34.76
C ARG A 38 -6.23 4.46 -34.70
N HIS A 39 -5.42 4.79 -35.69
CA HIS A 39 -4.82 6.11 -35.87
C HIS A 39 -5.78 7.02 -36.62
N THR A 40 -5.98 8.25 -36.15
CA THR A 40 -6.78 9.28 -36.79
C THR A 40 -5.95 10.55 -36.94
N ALA A 41 -5.97 11.18 -38.12
CA ALA A 41 -5.39 12.48 -38.35
C ALA A 41 -6.42 13.41 -39.00
N VAL A 42 -6.55 14.64 -38.48
CA VAL A 42 -7.45 15.68 -39.01
C VAL A 42 -6.65 16.96 -39.18
N VAL A 43 -6.74 17.60 -40.34
CA VAL A 43 -6.19 18.94 -40.58
C VAL A 43 -7.35 19.92 -40.74
N ARG A 44 -7.27 21.11 -40.13
CA ARG A 44 -8.31 22.15 -40.25
C ARG A 44 -7.95 23.24 -41.27
N SER A 45 -6.66 23.49 -41.47
CA SER A 45 -6.18 24.45 -42.47
C SER A 45 -6.38 23.95 -43.90
N ARG A 46 -6.24 24.87 -44.87
CA ARG A 46 -6.25 24.57 -46.32
C ARG A 46 -4.86 24.30 -46.89
N VAL A 47 -3.81 24.35 -46.06
CA VAL A 47 -2.44 24.06 -46.49
C VAL A 47 -2.37 22.57 -46.85
N PRO A 48 -1.79 22.19 -48.00
CA PRO A 48 -1.59 20.80 -48.34
C PRO A 48 -0.73 20.09 -47.28
N VAL A 49 -1.29 19.04 -46.65
CA VAL A 49 -0.60 18.19 -45.69
C VAL A 49 -0.75 16.74 -46.12
N ARG A 50 0.36 16.02 -46.19
CA ARG A 50 0.36 14.60 -46.53
C ARG A 50 0.86 13.79 -45.34
N TRP A 51 0.03 12.87 -44.85
CA TRP A 51 0.42 11.92 -43.82
C TRP A 51 1.21 10.79 -44.48
N THR A 52 2.52 10.75 -44.28
CA THR A 52 3.42 9.84 -45.00
C THR A 52 3.61 8.53 -44.25
N ALA A 53 3.78 8.58 -42.92
CA ALA A 53 4.05 7.38 -42.13
C ALA A 53 3.50 7.42 -40.70
N VAL A 54 3.39 6.22 -40.13
CA VAL A 54 3.37 6.02 -38.67
C VAL A 54 4.55 5.14 -38.31
N ARG A 55 5.38 5.57 -37.36
CA ARG A 55 6.51 4.78 -36.86
C ARG A 55 6.23 4.32 -35.43
N TYR A 56 6.74 3.13 -35.13
CA TYR A 56 6.62 2.46 -33.84
C TYR A 56 8.03 2.19 -33.32
N PRO A 57 8.69 3.16 -32.65
CA PRO A 57 10.06 3.01 -32.18
C PRO A 57 10.28 1.73 -31.36
N SER A 58 9.36 1.40 -30.44
CA SER A 58 9.45 0.20 -29.60
C SER A 58 9.36 -1.12 -30.37
N ALA A 59 8.76 -1.12 -31.56
CA ALA A 59 8.63 -2.32 -32.39
C ALA A 59 9.58 -2.31 -33.61
N HIS A 60 10.43 -1.29 -33.73
CA HIS A 60 11.33 -1.06 -34.87
C HIS A 60 10.63 -1.19 -36.24
N ARG A 61 9.40 -0.65 -36.35
CA ARG A 61 8.55 -0.77 -37.54
C ARG A 61 7.99 0.57 -37.98
N ALA A 62 7.73 0.71 -39.28
CA ALA A 62 7.00 1.82 -39.86
C ALA A 62 5.90 1.33 -40.83
N ILE A 63 4.88 2.16 -41.02
CA ILE A 63 3.86 1.98 -42.06
C ILE A 63 3.91 3.20 -42.97
N ASP A 64 4.62 3.06 -44.09
CA ASP A 64 4.93 4.11 -45.05
C ASP A 64 3.90 4.13 -46.20
N LYS A 65 2.67 4.54 -45.88
CA LYS A 65 1.60 4.70 -46.86
C LYS A 65 1.18 6.16 -46.90
N ALA A 66 1.49 6.88 -47.97
CA ALA A 66 1.11 8.28 -48.07
C ALA A 66 -0.40 8.47 -48.26
N VAL A 67 -0.99 9.42 -47.55
CA VAL A 67 -2.39 9.85 -47.70
C VAL A 67 -2.44 11.37 -47.63
N GLU A 68 -3.06 12.01 -48.62
CA GLU A 68 -3.36 13.44 -48.58
C GLU A 68 -4.49 13.71 -47.58
N LEU A 69 -4.27 14.65 -46.66
CA LEU A 69 -5.29 15.06 -45.71
C LEU A 69 -6.19 16.12 -46.36
N ARG A 70 -7.50 15.94 -46.20
CA ARG A 70 -8.50 16.91 -46.63
C ARG A 70 -8.97 17.75 -45.44
N PRO A 71 -9.15 19.08 -45.59
CA PRO A 71 -9.59 19.92 -44.49
C PRO A 71 -10.88 19.42 -43.84
N ASN A 72 -10.87 19.28 -42.51
CA ASN A 72 -11.97 18.81 -41.66
C ASN A 72 -12.49 17.39 -41.99
N GLN A 73 -11.73 16.58 -42.72
CA GLN A 73 -12.05 15.17 -42.97
C GLN A 73 -11.04 14.26 -42.28
N PRO A 74 -11.48 13.36 -41.37
CA PRO A 74 -10.56 12.46 -40.69
C PRO A 74 -9.99 11.43 -41.66
N ALA A 75 -8.66 11.31 -41.69
CA ALA A 75 -7.96 10.19 -42.29
C ALA A 75 -7.68 9.15 -41.21
N VAL A 76 -7.99 7.88 -41.50
CA VAL A 76 -7.87 6.78 -40.55
C VAL A 76 -6.91 5.72 -41.06
N ARG A 77 -6.08 5.17 -40.16
CA ARG A 77 -5.30 3.95 -40.39
C ARG A 77 -5.52 2.98 -39.26
N GLU A 78 -5.82 1.73 -39.61
CA GLU A 78 -5.89 0.64 -38.66
C GLU A 78 -4.66 -0.24 -38.81
N THR A 79 -3.99 -0.52 -37.69
CA THR A 79 -2.78 -1.34 -37.67
C THR A 79 -2.81 -2.31 -36.49
N SER A 80 -1.92 -3.29 -36.52
CA SER A 80 -1.69 -4.20 -35.40
C SER A 80 -0.20 -4.30 -35.13
N GLN A 81 0.17 -4.06 -33.88
CA GLN A 81 1.56 -4.12 -33.42
C GLN A 81 1.67 -5.00 -32.20
N VAL A 82 2.76 -5.75 -32.11
CA VAL A 82 3.05 -6.59 -30.94
C VAL A 82 3.81 -5.74 -29.93
N VAL A 83 3.34 -5.71 -28.68
CA VAL A 83 4.12 -5.15 -27.56
C VAL A 83 5.32 -6.06 -27.36
N PRO A 84 6.56 -5.55 -27.41
CA PRO A 84 7.74 -6.39 -27.22
C PRO A 84 7.60 -7.26 -25.99
N ALA A 85 8.00 -8.53 -26.09
CA ALA A 85 7.99 -9.39 -24.93
C ALA A 85 8.79 -8.73 -23.80
N SER A 86 9.99 -8.20 -24.06
CA SER A 86 10.83 -7.54 -23.05
C SER A 86 10.23 -6.31 -22.35
N THR A 87 9.09 -5.76 -22.77
CA THR A 87 8.48 -4.59 -22.11
C THR A 87 8.14 -4.91 -20.65
N ALA A 88 8.65 -4.09 -19.73
CA ALA A 88 8.37 -4.21 -18.30
C ALA A 88 6.94 -3.76 -17.97
N PRO A 89 6.29 -4.34 -16.94
CA PRO A 89 5.05 -3.80 -16.41
C PRO A 89 5.20 -2.32 -16.01
N SER A 90 4.18 -1.53 -16.31
CA SER A 90 4.16 -0.10 -16.00
C SER A 90 4.12 0.13 -14.48
N GLN A 91 5.05 0.96 -14.01
CA GLN A 91 5.23 1.39 -12.62
C GLN A 91 5.83 2.81 -12.68
N PRO A 92 5.39 3.77 -11.85
CA PRO A 92 6.06 5.08 -11.72
C PRO A 92 7.56 4.88 -11.54
N TYR A 93 8.39 5.59 -12.32
CA TYR A 93 9.82 5.30 -12.38
C TYR A 93 10.51 5.39 -11.02
N TRP A 94 10.05 6.30 -10.16
CA TRP A 94 10.55 6.51 -8.80
C TRP A 94 10.07 5.49 -7.76
N LEU A 95 9.21 4.54 -8.15
CA LEU A 95 8.73 3.45 -7.29
C LEU A 95 9.17 2.07 -7.81
N ARG A 96 10.08 2.00 -8.79
CA ARG A 96 10.53 0.72 -9.37
C ARG A 96 11.51 0.00 -8.46
N THR A 97 12.43 0.74 -7.85
CA THR A 97 13.40 0.24 -6.89
C THR A 97 13.06 0.73 -5.49
N GLU A 98 13.57 0.01 -4.50
CA GLU A 98 13.43 0.39 -3.09
C GLU A 98 14.40 1.53 -2.80
N GLY A 99 13.85 2.65 -2.30
CA GLY A 99 14.63 3.84 -1.96
C GLY A 99 15.28 3.78 -0.58
N THR A 100 15.87 4.89 -0.17
CA THR A 100 16.33 5.11 1.22
C THR A 100 15.34 5.98 1.98
N ALA A 101 15.56 6.18 3.27
CA ALA A 101 14.76 7.12 4.06
C ALA A 101 14.73 8.51 3.38
N GLY A 102 13.53 9.01 3.10
CA GLY A 102 13.29 10.32 2.49
C GLY A 102 13.62 10.46 1.00
N LEU A 103 14.13 9.41 0.32
CA LEU A 103 14.58 9.51 -1.08
C LEU A 103 14.15 8.30 -1.90
N PHE A 104 13.63 8.56 -3.10
CA PHE A 104 13.44 7.52 -4.12
C PHE A 104 14.78 7.15 -4.75
N ASP A 105 14.92 5.88 -5.10
CA ASP A 105 15.99 5.41 -5.96
C ASP A 105 15.49 5.33 -7.41
N VAL A 106 16.31 5.79 -8.36
CA VAL A 106 15.95 5.91 -9.78
C VAL A 106 17.14 5.46 -10.63
N ASP A 107 17.03 4.25 -11.18
CA ASP A 107 18.09 3.62 -11.99
C ASP A 107 18.48 4.44 -13.24
N ASP A 108 17.53 5.19 -13.81
CA ASP A 108 17.75 6.01 -15.01
C ASP A 108 17.65 7.51 -14.66
N PRO A 109 18.79 8.20 -14.50
CA PRO A 109 18.82 9.62 -14.17
C PRO A 109 18.07 10.53 -15.16
N SER A 110 17.87 10.10 -16.41
CA SER A 110 17.15 10.88 -17.43
C SER A 110 15.64 11.00 -17.16
N LEU A 111 15.13 10.20 -16.22
CA LEU A 111 13.75 10.26 -15.75
C LEU A 111 13.54 11.26 -14.63
N ILE A 112 14.60 11.61 -13.88
CA ILE A 112 14.51 12.53 -12.74
C ILE A 112 14.00 13.90 -13.21
N GLY A 113 12.97 14.41 -12.53
CA GLY A 113 12.31 15.68 -12.85
C GLY A 113 11.16 15.56 -13.87
N ARG A 114 10.94 14.38 -14.46
CA ARG A 114 9.72 14.13 -15.24
C ARG A 114 8.53 13.94 -14.32
N ALA A 115 7.41 14.59 -14.66
CA ALA A 115 6.15 14.43 -13.92
C ALA A 115 5.55 13.02 -14.07
N GLU A 116 5.72 12.40 -15.24
CA GLU A 116 5.19 11.07 -15.56
C GLU A 116 6.22 10.23 -16.32
N ASN A 117 6.00 8.91 -16.36
CA ASN A 117 6.78 8.01 -17.20
C ASN A 117 6.67 8.42 -18.69
N PRO A 118 7.73 8.23 -19.49
CA PRO A 118 7.60 8.22 -20.94
C PRO A 118 6.53 7.20 -21.39
N PRO A 119 5.88 7.42 -22.54
CA PRO A 119 4.92 6.47 -23.09
C PRO A 119 5.51 5.07 -23.18
N THR A 120 4.76 4.05 -22.75
CA THR A 120 5.24 2.67 -22.82
C THR A 120 5.28 2.14 -24.26
N PHE A 121 4.47 2.73 -25.14
CA PHE A 121 4.43 2.43 -26.56
C PHE A 121 4.40 3.74 -27.38
N PRO A 122 5.54 4.46 -27.50
CA PRO A 122 5.61 5.70 -28.27
C PRO A 122 5.26 5.48 -29.74
N LEU A 123 4.66 6.49 -30.34
CA LEU A 123 4.29 6.57 -31.75
C LEU A 123 4.87 7.85 -32.35
N GLU A 124 5.21 7.81 -33.63
CA GLU A 124 5.55 9.01 -34.40
C GLU A 124 4.65 9.08 -35.64
N TYR A 125 3.92 10.18 -35.79
CA TYR A 125 3.18 10.49 -37.00
C TYR A 125 4.04 11.39 -37.88
N VAL A 126 4.30 10.95 -39.11
CA VAL A 126 5.18 11.66 -40.03
C VAL A 126 4.35 12.32 -41.11
N PHE A 127 4.50 13.64 -41.24
CA PHE A 127 3.80 14.46 -42.23
C PHE A 127 4.79 15.16 -43.14
N ASP A 128 4.36 15.39 -44.37
CA ASP A 128 4.99 16.28 -45.33
C ASP A 128 4.12 17.53 -45.48
N VAL A 129 4.71 18.68 -45.16
CA VAL A 129 4.06 20.00 -45.16
C VAL A 129 4.95 20.95 -45.95
N GLY A 130 4.52 21.34 -47.14
CA GLY A 130 5.31 22.23 -48.00
C GLY A 130 6.72 21.69 -48.34
N GLY A 131 6.88 20.37 -48.46
CA GLY A 131 8.16 19.72 -48.72
C GLY A 131 9.06 19.54 -47.49
N GLN A 132 8.59 19.94 -46.30
CA GLN A 132 9.28 19.74 -45.02
C GLN A 132 8.66 18.59 -44.24
N THR A 133 9.50 17.81 -43.55
CA THR A 133 9.04 16.73 -42.68
C THR A 133 8.69 17.26 -41.30
N LEU A 134 7.43 17.09 -40.89
CA LEU A 134 6.95 17.34 -39.54
C LEU A 134 6.70 15.99 -38.85
N VAL A 135 7.32 15.78 -37.68
CA VAL A 135 7.13 14.57 -36.87
C VAL A 135 6.39 14.94 -35.59
N ILE A 136 5.23 14.33 -35.37
CA ILE A 136 4.43 14.53 -34.17
C ILE A 136 4.54 13.27 -33.32
N ALA A 137 5.03 13.42 -32.08
CA ALA A 137 5.04 12.33 -31.11
C ALA A 137 3.63 12.05 -30.59
N GLY A 138 3.32 10.79 -30.30
CA GLY A 138 2.08 10.39 -29.66
C GLY A 138 2.19 9.06 -28.93
N GLU A 139 1.06 8.62 -28.39
CA GLU A 139 0.94 7.34 -27.70
C GLU A 139 -0.47 6.77 -27.89
N PRO A 140 -0.64 5.44 -27.81
CA PRO A 140 -1.96 4.84 -27.82
C PRO A 140 -2.72 5.16 -26.53
N MET A 141 -3.92 5.68 -26.70
CA MET A 141 -4.84 5.97 -25.61
C MET A 141 -6.07 5.05 -25.71
N PRO A 142 -6.54 4.46 -24.60
CA PRO A 142 -7.82 3.78 -24.58
C PRO A 142 -8.95 4.76 -24.92
N ALA A 143 -10.01 4.24 -25.54
CA ALA A 143 -11.19 5.05 -25.81
C ALA A 143 -11.69 5.72 -24.51
N ALA A 144 -11.95 7.02 -24.58
CA ALA A 144 -12.45 7.76 -23.42
C ALA A 144 -13.84 7.26 -23.02
N ASP A 145 -14.09 7.18 -21.72
CA ASP A 145 -15.45 6.95 -21.21
C ASP A 145 -16.30 8.20 -21.54
N PRO A 146 -17.37 8.08 -22.35
CA PRO A 146 -18.22 9.23 -22.68
C PRO A 146 -18.87 9.88 -21.46
N ALA A 147 -19.09 9.12 -20.37
CA ALA A 147 -19.64 9.65 -19.12
C ALA A 147 -18.59 10.43 -18.30
N LYS A 148 -17.30 10.14 -18.50
CA LYS A 148 -16.18 10.76 -17.77
C LYS A 148 -15.00 11.07 -18.70
N PRO A 149 -15.19 11.92 -19.73
CA PRO A 149 -14.18 12.15 -20.76
C PRO A 149 -12.90 12.80 -20.23
N ALA A 150 -12.98 13.48 -19.08
CA ALA A 150 -11.85 14.09 -18.38
C ALA A 150 -10.96 13.07 -17.64
N LEU A 151 -11.46 11.86 -17.36
CA LEU A 151 -10.73 10.82 -16.63
C LEU A 151 -10.07 9.81 -17.57
N ARG A 152 -9.34 10.30 -18.59
CA ARG A 152 -8.61 9.41 -19.50
C ARG A 152 -7.44 8.75 -18.76
N ARG A 153 -7.25 7.45 -18.99
CA ARG A 153 -6.09 6.69 -18.49
C ARG A 153 -5.17 6.32 -19.65
N ARG A 154 -3.85 6.26 -19.41
CA ARG A 154 -2.87 5.78 -20.41
C ARG A 154 -2.99 4.28 -20.63
N LEU A 155 -2.49 3.78 -21.76
CA LEU A 155 -2.25 2.35 -21.94
C LEU A 155 -1.24 1.87 -20.88
N THR A 156 -1.62 0.83 -20.13
CA THR A 156 -0.79 0.28 -19.06
C THR A 156 -0.33 -1.11 -19.43
N VAL A 157 0.98 -1.38 -19.33
CA VAL A 157 1.52 -2.73 -19.46
C VAL A 157 1.42 -3.43 -18.12
N ILE A 158 0.79 -4.60 -18.09
CA ILE A 158 0.55 -5.36 -16.86
C ILE A 158 1.22 -6.72 -16.88
N ALA A 159 1.56 -7.24 -15.70
CA ALA A 159 2.00 -8.63 -15.58
C ALA A 159 0.88 -9.60 -16.04
N PRO A 160 1.21 -10.74 -16.68
CA PRO A 160 0.24 -11.76 -17.10
C PRO A 160 -0.52 -12.38 -15.91
N VAL A 161 0.10 -12.39 -14.74
CA VAL A 161 -0.45 -12.84 -13.47
C VAL A 161 0.05 -11.87 -12.39
N SER A 162 -0.85 -11.39 -11.55
CA SER A 162 -0.49 -10.62 -10.36
C SER A 162 -0.44 -11.52 -9.13
N LEU A 163 0.50 -11.27 -8.23
CA LEU A 163 0.68 -12.01 -6.98
C LEU A 163 0.29 -11.16 -5.77
N ARG A 164 -0.29 -11.77 -4.74
CA ARG A 164 -0.56 -11.11 -3.45
C ARG A 164 -0.35 -12.08 -2.31
N PHE A 165 0.41 -11.69 -1.29
CA PHE A 165 0.43 -12.44 -0.02
C PHE A 165 -0.89 -12.22 0.71
N THR A 166 -1.48 -13.29 1.25
CA THR A 166 -2.74 -13.17 2.02
C THR A 166 -2.55 -12.45 3.35
N ALA A 167 -1.31 -12.34 3.83
CA ALA A 167 -0.92 -11.55 4.99
C ALA A 167 0.37 -10.78 4.68
N GLY A 168 0.38 -9.47 4.95
CA GLY A 168 1.55 -8.62 4.72
C GLY A 168 2.69 -8.85 5.72
N VAL A 169 2.37 -9.38 6.91
CA VAL A 169 3.31 -9.76 7.96
C VAL A 169 3.05 -11.20 8.40
N ARG A 170 4.11 -11.95 8.66
CA ARG A 170 4.03 -13.28 9.26
C ARG A 170 5.03 -13.42 10.40
N LEU A 171 4.50 -13.71 11.59
CA LEU A 171 5.30 -13.94 12.79
C LEU A 171 5.63 -15.42 12.98
N PHE A 172 6.86 -15.69 13.37
CA PHE A 172 7.41 -17.02 13.64
C PHE A 172 8.11 -16.99 15.00
N ALA A 173 7.96 -18.05 15.78
CA ALA A 173 8.93 -18.34 16.83
C ALA A 173 10.26 -18.77 16.18
N PRO A 174 11.42 -18.54 16.81
CA PRO A 174 12.70 -18.95 16.25
C PRO A 174 12.74 -20.45 15.91
N GLY A 175 13.19 -20.78 14.70
CA GLY A 175 13.23 -22.15 14.17
C GLY A 175 11.88 -22.77 13.80
N ALA A 176 10.75 -22.07 14.05
CA ALA A 176 9.43 -22.61 13.78
C ALA A 176 9.07 -22.54 12.29
N ALA A 177 8.24 -23.48 11.86
CA ALA A 177 7.65 -23.49 10.54
C ALA A 177 6.21 -22.97 10.57
N ARG A 178 5.81 -22.13 9.61
CA ARG A 178 4.41 -21.74 9.40
C ARG A 178 4.06 -21.66 7.92
N GLN A 179 2.77 -21.83 7.65
CA GLN A 179 2.23 -21.63 6.32
C GLN A 179 2.24 -20.15 5.92
N VAL A 180 2.61 -19.90 4.67
CA VAL A 180 2.53 -18.63 3.96
C VAL A 180 1.79 -18.88 2.65
N THR A 181 0.79 -18.05 2.34
CA THR A 181 -0.06 -18.24 1.16
C THR A 181 0.08 -17.06 0.21
N VAL A 182 0.32 -17.39 -1.06
CA VAL A 182 0.37 -16.44 -2.17
C VAL A 182 -0.85 -16.70 -3.07
N GLU A 183 -1.65 -15.67 -3.29
CA GLU A 183 -2.76 -15.67 -4.25
C GLU A 183 -2.28 -15.13 -5.59
N LEU A 184 -2.56 -15.86 -6.65
CA LEU A 184 -2.35 -15.46 -8.04
C LEU A 184 -3.67 -15.03 -8.64
N THR A 185 -3.67 -13.99 -9.48
CA THR A 185 -4.83 -13.60 -10.30
C THR A 185 -4.41 -13.47 -11.76
N ALA A 186 -5.08 -14.20 -12.66
CA ALA A 186 -4.76 -14.17 -14.08
C ALA A 186 -5.27 -12.89 -14.76
N ALA A 187 -4.42 -12.19 -15.52
CA ALA A 187 -4.83 -11.07 -16.36
C ALA A 187 -5.52 -11.51 -17.65
N ARG A 188 -5.23 -12.74 -18.10
CA ARG A 188 -5.71 -13.34 -19.36
C ARG A 188 -6.05 -14.81 -19.16
N ALA A 189 -6.86 -15.34 -20.07
CA ALA A 189 -7.17 -16.76 -20.12
C ALA A 189 -5.91 -17.60 -20.34
N ARG A 190 -5.94 -18.85 -19.86
CA ARG A 190 -4.89 -19.86 -20.05
C ARG A 190 -3.50 -19.44 -19.56
N ALA A 191 -3.44 -18.66 -18.48
CA ALA A 191 -2.17 -18.38 -17.81
C ALA A 191 -1.65 -19.66 -17.15
N ALA A 192 -0.42 -20.06 -17.48
CA ALA A 192 0.21 -21.24 -16.90
C ALA A 192 1.70 -20.99 -16.71
N GLY A 193 2.25 -21.58 -15.66
CA GLY A 193 3.64 -21.36 -15.28
C GLY A 193 3.97 -22.03 -13.95
N THR A 194 5.03 -21.55 -13.32
CA THR A 194 5.45 -21.99 -11.98
C THR A 194 5.48 -20.79 -11.06
N VAL A 195 4.86 -20.90 -9.88
CA VAL A 195 4.97 -19.90 -8.80
C VAL A 195 6.11 -20.30 -7.87
N HIS A 196 6.89 -19.32 -7.44
CA HIS A 196 8.03 -19.45 -6.55
C HIS A 196 7.80 -18.60 -5.31
N LEU A 197 8.18 -19.14 -4.15
CA LEU A 197 8.34 -18.33 -2.94
C LEU A 197 9.83 -18.06 -2.73
N ASP A 198 10.18 -16.78 -2.82
CA ASP A 198 11.55 -16.28 -2.72
C ASP A 198 11.87 -16.00 -1.25
N ALA A 199 12.39 -17.01 -0.56
CA ALA A 199 12.85 -16.90 0.82
C ALA A 199 14.29 -16.35 0.87
N PRO A 200 14.59 -15.36 1.74
CA PRO A 200 15.92 -14.82 1.91
C PRO A 200 16.85 -15.81 2.65
N ALA A 201 18.15 -15.48 2.71
CA ALA A 201 19.14 -16.31 3.40
C ALA A 201 18.72 -16.62 4.85
N GLY A 202 18.86 -17.88 5.27
CA GLY A 202 18.47 -18.37 6.59
C GLY A 202 16.98 -18.75 6.72
N TRP A 203 16.14 -18.39 5.77
CA TRP A 203 14.73 -18.80 5.69
C TRP A 203 14.55 -19.91 4.66
N ILE A 204 13.73 -20.91 4.97
CA ILE A 204 13.53 -22.08 4.10
C ILE A 204 12.08 -22.17 3.67
N ALA A 205 11.81 -22.18 2.36
CA ALA A 205 10.47 -22.39 1.81
C ALA A 205 10.34 -23.80 1.20
N THR A 206 9.32 -24.56 1.62
CA THR A 206 9.04 -25.91 1.13
C THR A 206 7.56 -26.07 0.71
N PRO A 207 7.27 -26.54 -0.52
CA PRO A 207 8.21 -26.63 -1.65
C PRO A 207 8.68 -25.22 -2.06
N ALA A 208 9.84 -25.04 -2.70
CA ALA A 208 10.26 -23.70 -3.15
C ALA A 208 9.40 -23.17 -4.32
N ALA A 209 8.75 -24.06 -5.06
CA ALA A 209 7.98 -23.74 -6.25
C ALA A 209 6.80 -24.71 -6.46
N GLN A 210 5.74 -24.24 -7.14
CA GLN A 210 4.56 -25.04 -7.48
C GLN A 210 4.05 -24.69 -8.88
N PRO A 211 3.62 -25.66 -9.70
CA PRO A 211 3.04 -25.37 -11.01
C PRO A 211 1.62 -24.78 -10.85
N PHE A 212 1.21 -23.92 -11.78
CA PHE A 212 -0.16 -23.40 -11.83
C PHE A 212 -0.72 -23.38 -13.25
N ARG A 213 -2.05 -23.43 -13.33
CA ARG A 213 -2.82 -23.20 -14.55
C ARG A 213 -4.13 -22.51 -14.18
N LEU A 214 -4.38 -21.35 -14.78
CA LEU A 214 -5.58 -20.53 -14.62
C LEU A 214 -6.24 -20.42 -16.00
N ALA A 215 -7.50 -20.85 -16.10
CA ALA A 215 -8.21 -20.98 -17.36
C ALA A 215 -8.80 -19.65 -17.86
N ALA A 216 -9.32 -18.81 -16.96
CA ALA A 216 -10.07 -17.60 -17.31
C ALA A 216 -9.40 -16.30 -16.82
N PRO A 217 -9.67 -15.14 -17.47
CA PRO A 217 -9.28 -13.84 -16.93
C PRO A 217 -9.96 -13.59 -15.57
N GLY A 218 -9.20 -13.06 -14.61
CA GLY A 218 -9.68 -12.83 -13.25
C GLY A 218 -9.73 -14.07 -12.36
N GLU A 219 -9.44 -15.26 -12.90
CA GLU A 219 -9.37 -16.49 -12.09
C GLU A 219 -8.25 -16.38 -11.05
N GLN A 220 -8.57 -16.84 -9.84
CA GLN A 220 -7.69 -16.81 -8.69
C GLN A 220 -7.34 -18.22 -8.23
N ALA A 221 -6.08 -18.42 -7.83
CA ALA A 221 -5.65 -19.62 -7.12
C ALA A 221 -4.69 -19.26 -5.99
N ARG A 222 -4.76 -20.03 -4.91
CA ARG A 222 -3.92 -19.86 -3.72
C ARG A 222 -2.90 -20.98 -3.64
N PHE A 223 -1.66 -20.61 -3.39
CA PHE A 223 -0.53 -21.53 -3.25
C PHE A 223 0.06 -21.35 -1.86
N THR A 224 0.07 -22.43 -1.10
CA THR A 224 0.56 -22.43 0.28
C THR A 224 1.92 -23.08 0.35
N PHE A 225 2.83 -22.40 1.03
CA PHE A 225 4.22 -22.77 1.24
C PHE A 225 4.47 -22.92 2.74
N THR A 226 5.25 -23.91 3.15
CA THR A 226 5.75 -23.99 4.52
C THR A 226 7.06 -23.22 4.59
N VAL A 227 7.08 -22.13 5.35
CA VAL A 227 8.27 -21.32 5.59
C VAL A 227 8.82 -21.65 6.98
N THR A 228 10.11 -21.96 7.07
CA THR A 228 10.82 -22.18 8.34
C THR A 228 11.71 -20.98 8.62
N ALA A 229 11.54 -20.41 9.82
CA ALA A 229 12.35 -19.30 10.31
C ALA A 229 13.76 -19.74 10.72
N PRO A 230 14.75 -18.84 10.68
CA PRO A 230 16.04 -19.09 11.30
C PRO A 230 15.90 -19.29 12.82
N ALA A 231 16.90 -19.92 13.44
CA ALA A 231 16.94 -20.12 14.88
C ALA A 231 17.23 -18.83 15.66
N GLN A 232 17.71 -17.78 14.99
CA GLN A 232 17.96 -16.46 15.55
C GLN A 232 16.77 -15.52 15.30
N LEU A 233 16.72 -14.43 16.08
CA LEU A 233 15.79 -13.33 15.81
C LEU A 233 16.17 -12.65 14.49
N ALA A 234 15.19 -12.41 13.63
CA ALA A 234 15.42 -11.82 12.32
C ALA A 234 14.12 -11.27 11.73
N THR A 235 14.22 -10.15 11.02
CA THR A 235 13.15 -9.66 10.12
C THR A 235 13.67 -9.70 8.70
N ALA A 236 12.90 -10.25 7.77
CA ALA A 236 13.31 -10.36 6.38
C ALA A 236 12.12 -10.27 5.40
N PRO A 237 12.33 -9.75 4.18
CA PRO A 237 11.30 -9.75 3.15
C PRO A 237 11.17 -11.14 2.52
N LEU A 238 9.95 -11.68 2.48
CA LEU A 238 9.57 -12.78 1.60
C LEU A 238 9.11 -12.19 0.27
N GLY A 239 9.65 -12.69 -0.84
CA GLY A 239 9.19 -12.35 -2.18
C GLY A 239 8.34 -13.47 -2.78
N ALA A 240 7.47 -13.13 -3.73
CA ALA A 240 6.81 -14.11 -4.57
C ALA A 240 7.02 -13.76 -6.05
N SER A 241 7.21 -14.78 -6.88
CA SER A 241 7.33 -14.59 -8.32
C SER A 241 6.72 -15.76 -9.10
N VAL A 242 6.41 -15.53 -10.37
CA VAL A 242 5.99 -16.55 -11.32
C VAL A 242 6.95 -16.58 -12.50
N GLU A 243 7.21 -17.77 -13.02
CA GLU A 243 7.85 -17.98 -14.31
C GLU A 243 6.81 -18.42 -15.34
N ILE A 244 6.67 -17.65 -16.41
CA ILE A 244 5.74 -17.90 -17.53
C ILE A 244 6.53 -17.72 -18.82
N ASN A 245 6.59 -18.75 -19.66
CA ASN A 245 7.30 -18.73 -20.95
C ASN A 245 8.77 -18.26 -20.82
N GLY A 246 9.50 -18.74 -19.81
CA GLY A 246 10.91 -18.40 -19.57
C GLY A 246 11.13 -16.98 -19.04
N ARG A 247 10.07 -16.30 -18.57
CA ARG A 247 10.14 -14.94 -18.02
C ARG A 247 9.57 -14.87 -16.63
N ARG A 248 10.29 -14.14 -15.77
CA ARG A 248 9.92 -13.95 -14.38
C ARG A 248 9.11 -12.67 -14.20
N PHE A 249 7.99 -12.79 -13.47
CA PHE A 249 7.16 -11.67 -13.02
C PHE A 249 6.98 -11.76 -11.52
N ASN A 250 6.97 -10.64 -10.82
CA ASN A 250 6.81 -10.59 -9.37
C ASN A 250 5.85 -9.48 -8.93
N GLN A 251 5.02 -8.98 -9.85
CA GLN A 251 4.17 -7.82 -9.63
C GLN A 251 2.95 -8.20 -8.77
N GLN A 252 2.66 -7.38 -7.75
CA GLN A 252 1.30 -7.27 -7.21
C GLN A 252 0.46 -6.31 -8.06
N ARG A 253 -0.85 -6.27 -7.81
CA ARG A 253 -1.79 -5.33 -8.45
C ARG A 253 -2.42 -4.46 -7.37
N VAL A 254 -2.11 -3.17 -7.37
CA VAL A 254 -2.69 -2.19 -6.45
C VAL A 254 -3.44 -1.13 -7.25
N GLU A 255 -4.76 -1.13 -7.12
CA GLU A 255 -5.63 -0.15 -7.77
C GLU A 255 -5.94 1.02 -6.81
N ILE A 256 -5.69 2.24 -7.27
CA ILE A 256 -6.12 3.45 -6.57
C ILE A 256 -7.26 4.05 -7.39
N ARG A 257 -8.46 3.98 -6.82
CA ARG A 257 -9.71 4.30 -7.52
C ARG A 257 -10.54 5.31 -6.72
N TYR A 258 -10.55 6.55 -7.20
CA TYR A 258 -11.43 7.60 -6.70
C TYR A 258 -12.32 8.10 -7.83
N ALA A 259 -13.53 8.55 -7.50
CA ALA A 259 -14.50 9.00 -8.50
C ALA A 259 -14.03 10.21 -9.33
N HIS A 260 -13.07 10.99 -8.78
CA HIS A 260 -12.55 12.24 -9.34
C HIS A 260 -11.11 12.14 -9.88
N LEU A 261 -10.50 10.95 -9.89
CA LEU A 261 -9.16 10.71 -10.44
C LEU A 261 -9.22 9.61 -11.50
N PRO A 262 -8.39 9.66 -12.57
CA PRO A 262 -8.20 8.50 -13.43
C PRO A 262 -7.70 7.31 -12.60
N LEU A 263 -8.16 6.10 -12.92
CA LEU A 263 -7.67 4.87 -12.26
C LEU A 263 -6.15 4.83 -12.33
N GLN A 264 -5.51 4.83 -11.16
CA GLN A 264 -4.07 4.58 -11.06
C GLN A 264 -3.85 3.11 -10.75
N LEU A 265 -2.85 2.52 -11.38
CA LEU A 265 -2.45 1.14 -11.17
C LEU A 265 -0.96 1.13 -10.81
N LEU A 266 -0.66 0.65 -9.61
CA LEU A 266 0.70 0.35 -9.18
C LEU A 266 0.93 -1.16 -9.26
N GLN A 267 2.14 -1.53 -9.67
CA GLN A 267 2.58 -2.92 -9.79
C GLN A 267 3.91 -3.17 -9.05
N PRO A 268 4.01 -2.82 -7.73
CA PRO A 268 5.21 -3.10 -6.97
C PRO A 268 5.50 -4.60 -6.91
N PRO A 269 6.71 -5.01 -6.50
CA PRO A 269 6.97 -6.40 -6.18
C PRO A 269 6.02 -6.91 -5.09
N ALA A 270 5.52 -8.14 -5.24
CA ALA A 270 4.74 -8.83 -4.23
C ALA A 270 5.68 -9.28 -3.11
N ARG A 271 5.52 -8.68 -1.93
CA ARG A 271 6.35 -8.94 -0.75
C ARG A 271 5.48 -9.08 0.50
N ALA A 272 6.00 -9.82 1.46
CA ALA A 272 5.53 -9.84 2.85
C ALA A 272 6.75 -9.75 3.79
N LYS A 273 6.55 -9.28 5.02
CA LYS A 273 7.57 -9.28 6.06
C LYS A 273 7.45 -10.55 6.89
N ALA A 274 8.54 -11.31 7.01
CA ALA A 274 8.64 -12.42 7.94
C ALA A 274 9.47 -12.00 9.15
N VAL A 275 8.96 -12.28 10.35
CA VAL A 275 9.62 -11.93 11.61
C VAL A 275 9.79 -13.18 12.46
N SER A 276 11.05 -13.53 12.74
CA SER A 276 11.44 -14.50 13.77
C SER A 276 11.61 -13.72 15.08
N LEU A 277 10.69 -13.91 16.02
CA LEU A 277 10.74 -13.26 17.33
C LEU A 277 10.28 -14.19 18.46
N GLU A 278 10.84 -13.98 19.65
CA GLU A 278 10.28 -14.49 20.89
C GLU A 278 9.10 -13.62 21.30
N LEU A 279 7.91 -14.21 21.34
CA LEU A 279 6.68 -13.52 21.70
C LEU A 279 5.84 -14.41 22.61
N ALA A 280 5.57 -13.93 23.81
CA ALA A 280 4.59 -14.50 24.71
C ALA A 280 3.30 -13.68 24.69
N THR A 281 2.17 -14.36 24.80
CA THR A 281 0.83 -13.76 24.91
C THR A 281 0.08 -14.39 26.08
N ARG A 282 -0.82 -13.62 26.70
CA ARG A 282 -1.84 -14.12 27.62
C ARG A 282 -3.22 -13.62 27.21
N GLY A 283 -4.24 -14.32 27.65
CA GLY A 283 -5.57 -14.21 27.07
C GLY A 283 -5.62 -14.84 25.67
N ARG A 284 -6.83 -14.96 25.13
CA ARG A 284 -7.08 -15.61 23.85
C ARG A 284 -8.06 -14.82 22.99
N HIS A 285 -9.14 -14.32 23.57
CA HIS A 285 -10.21 -13.66 22.80
C HIS A 285 -10.09 -12.14 22.92
N VAL A 286 -9.93 -11.44 21.80
CA VAL A 286 -9.76 -9.98 21.78
C VAL A 286 -10.87 -9.36 20.95
N GLY A 287 -11.64 -8.46 21.55
CA GLY A 287 -12.56 -7.61 20.79
C GLY A 287 -11.78 -6.51 20.08
N TYR A 288 -12.04 -6.28 18.80
CA TYR A 288 -11.45 -5.17 18.06
C TYR A 288 -12.54 -4.25 17.51
N LEU A 289 -12.52 -2.99 17.96
CA LEU A 289 -13.46 -1.95 17.55
C LEU A 289 -12.78 -1.06 16.50
N PRO A 290 -13.05 -1.23 15.19
CA PRO A 290 -12.34 -0.51 14.14
C PRO A 290 -12.60 1.01 14.20
N GLY A 291 -11.62 1.78 13.73
CA GLY A 291 -11.67 3.23 13.58
C GLY A 291 -11.51 3.68 12.12
N ALA A 292 -10.58 4.60 11.84
CA ALA A 292 -10.39 5.20 10.52
C ALA A 292 -9.66 4.31 9.48
N GLY A 293 -9.33 3.06 9.86
CA GLY A 293 -8.64 2.08 9.02
C GLY A 293 -7.19 1.87 9.47
N ASP A 294 -6.89 0.68 9.99
CA ASP A 294 -5.56 0.20 10.34
C ASP A 294 -5.51 -1.33 10.25
N ASP A 295 -4.30 -1.91 10.32
CA ASP A 295 -4.07 -3.36 10.25
C ASP A 295 -3.76 -3.98 11.63
N VAL A 296 -4.13 -3.31 12.73
CA VAL A 296 -3.83 -3.79 14.09
C VAL A 296 -4.59 -5.08 14.42
N ALA A 297 -5.81 -5.24 13.90
CA ALA A 297 -6.58 -6.48 14.07
C ALA A 297 -5.84 -7.69 13.45
N ALA A 298 -5.33 -7.53 12.23
CA ALA A 298 -4.54 -8.56 11.56
C ALA A 298 -3.22 -8.86 12.30
N ALA A 299 -2.60 -7.84 12.89
CA ALA A 299 -1.42 -8.03 13.74
C ALA A 299 -1.72 -8.89 14.98
N LEU A 300 -2.85 -8.66 15.66
CA LEU A 300 -3.30 -9.46 16.79
C LEU A 300 -3.54 -10.94 16.40
N GLU A 301 -4.13 -11.18 15.23
CA GLU A 301 -4.29 -12.54 14.70
C GLU A 301 -2.94 -13.21 14.44
N GLN A 302 -1.93 -12.49 13.92
CA GLN A 302 -0.59 -13.04 13.74
C GLN A 302 0.09 -13.43 15.06
N MET A 303 -0.21 -12.69 16.14
CA MET A 303 0.25 -13.01 17.50
C MET A 303 -0.44 -14.25 18.09
N GLY A 304 -1.51 -14.73 17.46
CA GLY A 304 -2.25 -15.93 17.86
C GLY A 304 -3.53 -15.66 18.66
N TYR A 305 -4.00 -14.40 18.73
CA TYR A 305 -5.29 -14.08 19.32
C TYR A 305 -6.46 -14.44 18.40
N GLU A 306 -7.59 -14.81 18.98
CA GLU A 306 -8.87 -14.87 18.29
C GLU A 306 -9.53 -13.49 18.35
N VAL A 307 -9.56 -12.80 17.21
CA VAL A 307 -10.04 -11.43 17.13
C VAL A 307 -11.51 -11.39 16.71
N ALA A 308 -12.36 -10.85 17.58
CA ALA A 308 -13.77 -10.62 17.31
C ALA A 308 -13.96 -9.16 16.84
N PRO A 309 -14.36 -8.92 15.58
CA PRO A 309 -14.71 -7.56 15.15
C PRO A 309 -15.97 -7.10 15.89
N LEU A 310 -15.93 -5.88 16.44
CA LEU A 310 -17.03 -5.29 17.22
C LEU A 310 -17.61 -4.06 16.52
N THR A 311 -18.92 -3.88 16.66
CA THR A 311 -19.63 -2.64 16.37
C THR A 311 -20.05 -1.94 17.68
N GLY A 312 -20.58 -0.72 17.61
CA GLY A 312 -21.11 -0.05 18.81
C GLY A 312 -22.26 -0.83 19.43
N ALA A 313 -23.08 -1.50 18.61
CA ALA A 313 -24.15 -2.37 19.08
C ALA A 313 -23.65 -3.61 19.83
N ASP A 314 -22.40 -4.05 19.61
CA ASP A 314 -21.77 -5.15 20.35
C ASP A 314 -21.19 -4.73 21.71
N LEU A 315 -21.17 -3.43 22.05
CA LEU A 315 -20.69 -2.95 23.34
C LEU A 315 -21.78 -3.14 24.42
N THR A 316 -22.16 -4.39 24.64
CA THR A 316 -23.11 -4.83 25.68
C THR A 316 -22.44 -5.78 26.66
N PRO A 317 -22.92 -5.88 27.91
CA PRO A 317 -22.35 -6.78 28.91
C PRO A 317 -22.25 -8.24 28.42
N GLU A 318 -23.23 -8.72 27.65
CA GLU A 318 -23.29 -10.10 27.15
C GLU A 318 -22.21 -10.37 26.10
N ARG A 319 -21.96 -9.41 25.20
CA ARG A 319 -21.01 -9.55 24.10
C ARG A 319 -19.57 -9.29 24.55
N LEU A 320 -19.39 -8.41 25.54
CA LEU A 320 -18.09 -8.14 26.15
C LEU A 320 -17.65 -9.26 27.10
N ARG A 321 -18.61 -10.03 27.64
CA ARG A 321 -18.32 -11.19 28.50
C ARG A 321 -17.53 -12.25 27.73
N GLY A 322 -16.42 -12.69 28.31
CA GLY A 322 -15.54 -13.70 27.72
C GLY A 322 -14.44 -13.14 26.82
N LEU A 323 -14.47 -11.85 26.51
CA LEU A 323 -13.32 -11.16 25.91
C LEU A 323 -12.27 -10.90 26.99
N ASP A 324 -11.02 -11.23 26.67
CA ASP A 324 -9.89 -10.96 27.54
C ASP A 324 -9.49 -9.49 27.51
N ALA A 325 -9.56 -8.87 26.34
CA ALA A 325 -9.36 -7.46 26.14
C ALA A 325 -10.22 -6.91 24.99
N VAL A 326 -10.40 -5.59 24.97
CA VAL A 326 -10.98 -4.85 23.85
C VAL A 326 -9.97 -3.80 23.38
N VAL A 327 -9.64 -3.82 22.09
CA VAL A 327 -8.77 -2.83 21.44
C VAL A 327 -9.64 -1.89 20.60
N ILE A 328 -9.47 -0.60 20.81
CA ILE A 328 -10.11 0.45 20.02
C ILE A 328 -9.13 0.94 18.95
N GLY A 329 -9.54 0.87 17.69
CA GLY A 329 -8.78 1.27 16.51
C GLY A 329 -8.46 2.78 16.49
N ILE A 330 -7.52 3.17 15.63
CA ILE A 330 -7.10 4.56 15.54
C ILE A 330 -8.28 5.48 15.17
N ARG A 331 -8.38 6.62 15.84
CA ARG A 331 -9.41 7.65 15.57
C ARG A 331 -10.85 7.15 15.65
N ALA A 332 -11.12 6.02 16.31
CA ALA A 332 -12.47 5.49 16.41
C ALA A 332 -13.45 6.51 17.03
N PHE A 333 -13.02 7.26 18.05
CA PHE A 333 -13.85 8.31 18.65
C PHE A 333 -14.04 9.53 17.75
N ASN A 334 -13.22 9.73 16.73
CA ASN A 334 -13.38 10.83 15.76
C ASN A 334 -14.38 10.48 14.65
N VAL A 335 -14.36 9.24 14.17
CA VAL A 335 -15.09 8.85 12.95
C VAL A 335 -16.38 8.09 13.22
N ARG A 336 -16.56 7.56 14.44
CA ARG A 336 -17.72 6.74 14.79
C ARG A 336 -18.73 7.48 15.63
N THR A 337 -19.98 7.40 15.19
CA THR A 337 -21.13 8.03 15.86
C THR A 337 -21.89 7.07 16.76
N ASP A 338 -21.60 5.77 16.70
CA ASP A 338 -22.35 4.69 17.37
C ASP A 338 -21.79 4.30 18.75
N LEU A 339 -20.71 4.93 19.20
CA LEU A 339 -20.01 4.55 20.44
C LEU A 339 -20.56 5.22 21.69
N ALA A 340 -21.01 6.48 21.57
CA ALA A 340 -21.36 7.38 22.67
C ALA A 340 -22.18 6.72 23.79
N GLU A 341 -23.32 6.17 23.40
CA GLU A 341 -24.34 5.63 24.30
C GLU A 341 -23.91 4.29 24.93
N ARG A 342 -22.79 3.72 24.45
CA ARG A 342 -22.31 2.39 24.81
C ARG A 342 -21.03 2.40 25.61
N LEU A 343 -20.36 3.55 25.72
CA LEU A 343 -19.17 3.71 26.55
C LEU A 343 -19.39 3.35 28.03
N PRO A 344 -20.54 3.66 28.67
CA PRO A 344 -20.77 3.22 30.04
C PRO A 344 -20.68 1.70 30.22
N ALA A 345 -21.17 0.92 29.25
CA ALA A 345 -21.08 -0.55 29.29
C ALA A 345 -19.64 -1.03 29.08
N LEU A 346 -18.89 -0.37 28.20
CA LEU A 346 -17.46 -0.68 28.00
C LEU A 346 -16.63 -0.36 29.25
N PHE A 347 -16.90 0.75 29.93
CA PHE A 347 -16.20 1.11 31.16
C PHE A 347 -16.59 0.21 32.34
N ALA A 348 -17.87 -0.21 32.43
CA ALA A 348 -18.29 -1.22 33.39
C ALA A 348 -17.61 -2.59 33.15
N TYR A 349 -17.34 -2.95 31.89
CA TYR A 349 -16.52 -4.12 31.56
C TYR A 349 -15.10 -4.00 32.11
N VAL A 350 -14.47 -2.83 32.02
CA VAL A 350 -13.16 -2.58 32.64
C VAL A 350 -13.26 -2.72 34.16
N GLU A 351 -14.25 -2.08 34.78
CA GLU A 351 -14.46 -2.14 36.23
C GLU A 351 -14.59 -3.59 36.74
N ALA A 352 -15.26 -4.44 35.96
CA ALA A 352 -15.46 -5.86 36.26
C ALA A 352 -14.21 -6.74 36.10
N GLY A 353 -13.09 -6.24 35.56
CA GLY A 353 -11.86 -7.00 35.34
C GLY A 353 -11.40 -7.10 33.89
N GLY A 354 -12.13 -6.46 32.96
CA GLY A 354 -11.74 -6.37 31.56
C GLY A 354 -10.58 -5.42 31.31
N THR A 355 -9.92 -5.59 30.17
CA THR A 355 -8.86 -4.68 29.73
C THR A 355 -9.29 -3.96 28.45
N VAL A 356 -9.14 -2.63 28.42
CA VAL A 356 -9.39 -1.82 27.22
C VAL A 356 -8.11 -1.09 26.83
N VAL A 357 -7.72 -1.20 25.56
CA VAL A 357 -6.60 -0.46 24.95
C VAL A 357 -7.16 0.50 23.91
N ALA A 358 -7.15 1.79 24.21
CA ALA A 358 -7.58 2.85 23.32
C ALA A 358 -6.37 3.49 22.61
N GLN A 359 -6.33 3.34 21.28
CA GLN A 359 -5.32 4.00 20.45
C GLN A 359 -5.63 5.48 20.22
N TYR A 360 -4.67 6.20 19.66
CA TYR A 360 -4.72 7.65 19.51
C TYR A 360 -5.95 8.15 18.73
N ASN A 361 -6.37 9.37 19.07
CA ASN A 361 -7.42 10.11 18.39
C ASN A 361 -6.93 11.53 18.06
N THR A 362 -7.62 12.23 17.15
CA THR A 362 -7.35 13.63 16.84
C THR A 362 -8.25 14.56 17.66
N LEU A 363 -7.95 15.85 17.71
CA LEU A 363 -8.85 16.85 18.31
C LEU A 363 -10.13 17.04 17.48
N ASP A 364 -10.01 16.96 16.15
CA ASP A 364 -11.11 17.24 15.25
C ASP A 364 -12.20 16.17 15.39
N GLY A 365 -13.44 16.59 15.66
CA GLY A 365 -14.60 15.71 15.82
C GLY A 365 -14.65 14.94 17.15
N LEU A 366 -13.72 15.19 18.07
CA LEU A 366 -13.69 14.52 19.36
C LEU A 366 -14.67 15.17 20.34
N ARG A 367 -15.55 14.35 20.93
CA ARG A 367 -16.48 14.82 21.96
C ARG A 367 -15.87 14.67 23.35
N GLU A 368 -16.13 15.65 24.20
CA GLU A 368 -15.64 15.67 25.58
C GLU A 368 -16.18 14.48 26.38
N GLY A 369 -15.33 13.88 27.23
CA GLY A 369 -15.71 12.77 28.11
C GLY A 369 -15.79 11.38 27.46
N TRP A 370 -15.42 11.22 26.18
CA TRP A 370 -15.53 9.94 25.47
C TRP A 370 -14.26 9.07 25.52
N LEU A 371 -13.11 9.67 25.76
CA LEU A 371 -11.83 9.00 25.55
C LEU A 371 -11.51 7.91 26.57
N ALA A 372 -11.98 8.06 27.80
CA ALA A 372 -11.57 7.25 28.94
C ALA A 372 -12.60 7.33 30.07
N PRO A 373 -12.60 6.37 31.02
CA PRO A 373 -13.44 6.44 32.23
C PRO A 373 -13.01 7.55 33.20
N PHE A 374 -11.83 8.15 33.00
CA PHE A 374 -11.26 9.21 33.82
C PHE A 374 -10.91 10.43 32.95
N HIS A 375 -10.67 11.58 33.58
CA HIS A 375 -10.31 12.79 32.84
C HIS A 375 -9.04 12.55 32.00
N LEU A 376 -9.12 12.87 30.72
CA LEU A 376 -8.04 12.76 29.75
C LEU A 376 -8.28 13.79 28.65
N ARG A 377 -7.31 14.67 28.43
CA ARG A 377 -7.37 15.72 27.43
C ARG A 377 -6.21 15.57 26.45
N LEU A 378 -6.53 15.57 25.16
CA LEU A 378 -5.53 15.51 24.09
C LEU A 378 -4.98 16.90 23.80
N SER A 379 -3.71 16.96 23.39
CA SER A 379 -3.12 18.13 22.77
C SER A 379 -2.86 17.87 21.28
N ARG A 380 -2.14 18.80 20.63
CA ARG A 380 -1.62 18.63 19.27
C ARG A 380 -0.20 18.09 19.25
N ASP A 381 0.38 17.79 20.41
CA ASP A 381 1.78 17.41 20.54
C ASP A 381 2.03 16.04 19.92
N ARG A 382 3.22 15.89 19.34
CA ARG A 382 3.64 14.71 18.58
C ARG A 382 5.13 14.47 18.86
N VAL A 383 5.56 13.24 18.57
CA VAL A 383 6.98 12.89 18.51
C VAL A 383 7.19 12.29 17.13
N THR A 384 7.70 13.12 16.22
CA THR A 384 7.76 12.84 14.79
C THR A 384 9.05 12.15 14.38
N ASP A 385 10.11 12.26 15.19
CA ASP A 385 11.36 11.54 14.96
C ASP A 385 11.19 10.06 15.39
N GLU A 386 11.24 9.14 14.43
CA GLU A 386 11.17 7.71 14.69
C GLU A 386 12.35 7.16 15.52
N HIS A 387 13.47 7.90 15.57
CA HIS A 387 14.65 7.57 16.36
C HIS A 387 14.69 8.26 17.72
N ALA A 388 13.67 9.07 18.05
CA ALA A 388 13.58 9.72 19.35
C ALA A 388 13.75 8.71 20.50
N PRO A 389 14.60 8.99 21.49
CA PRO A 389 14.89 8.05 22.57
C PRO A 389 13.68 7.89 23.48
N VAL A 390 13.36 6.64 23.82
CA VAL A 390 12.26 6.31 24.72
C VAL A 390 12.79 6.07 26.13
N THR A 391 12.33 6.87 27.08
CA THR A 391 12.63 6.74 28.50
C THR A 391 11.54 5.89 29.19
N ILE A 392 11.95 4.85 29.90
CA ILE A 392 11.06 4.05 30.75
C ILE A 392 10.82 4.79 32.07
N LEU A 393 9.56 5.12 32.38
CA LEU A 393 9.17 5.85 33.59
C LEU A 393 8.72 4.93 34.73
N ALA A 394 8.13 3.79 34.40
CA ALA A 394 7.53 2.86 35.36
C ALA A 394 8.06 1.42 35.14
N PRO A 395 9.35 1.16 35.43
CA PRO A 395 10.04 -0.07 35.01
C PRO A 395 9.43 -1.36 35.58
N GLU A 396 8.82 -1.29 36.75
CA GLU A 396 8.17 -2.43 37.41
C GLU A 396 6.71 -2.63 36.98
N HIS A 397 6.15 -1.73 36.18
CA HIS A 397 4.75 -1.83 35.77
C HIS A 397 4.54 -3.05 34.86
N PRO A 398 3.46 -3.85 35.04
CA PRO A 398 3.22 -5.08 34.28
C PRO A 398 3.27 -4.93 32.75
N VAL A 399 2.87 -3.75 32.25
CA VAL A 399 2.99 -3.37 30.82
C VAL A 399 4.41 -3.55 30.26
N LEU A 400 5.46 -3.38 31.09
CA LEU A 400 6.85 -3.50 30.66
C LEU A 400 7.51 -4.82 31.08
N THR A 401 6.87 -5.60 31.95
CA THR A 401 7.50 -6.79 32.54
C THR A 401 6.84 -8.11 32.16
N THR A 402 5.56 -8.11 31.77
CA THR A 402 4.78 -9.35 31.56
C THR A 402 3.77 -9.24 30.40
N PRO A 403 3.61 -10.29 29.56
CA PRO A 403 4.40 -11.53 29.56
C PRO A 403 5.78 -11.39 28.91
N ASN A 404 6.06 -10.28 28.24
CA ASN A 404 7.36 -9.99 27.64
C ASN A 404 8.09 -8.92 28.45
N ARG A 405 9.40 -9.07 28.66
CA ARG A 405 10.22 -8.01 29.24
C ARG A 405 10.59 -6.99 28.17
N ILE A 406 10.23 -5.73 28.42
CA ILE A 406 10.43 -4.61 27.49
C ILE A 406 11.63 -3.79 27.93
N THR A 407 12.47 -3.43 26.98
CA THR A 407 13.70 -2.65 27.17
C THR A 407 13.79 -1.53 26.13
N ALA A 408 14.82 -0.68 26.22
CA ALA A 408 15.07 0.34 25.21
C ALA A 408 15.21 -0.24 23.78
N ALA A 409 15.72 -1.47 23.64
CA ALA A 409 15.88 -2.13 22.35
C ALA A 409 14.54 -2.43 21.65
N ASP A 410 13.42 -2.52 22.39
CA ASP A 410 12.09 -2.71 21.80
C ASP A 410 11.55 -1.47 21.07
N PHE A 411 12.26 -0.35 21.20
CA PHE A 411 11.99 0.90 20.50
C PHE A 411 12.92 1.12 19.30
N GLU A 412 13.78 0.17 18.95
CA GLU A 412 14.59 0.23 17.73
C GLU A 412 13.78 -0.15 16.48
N GLY A 413 14.16 0.42 15.33
CA GLY A 413 13.55 0.10 14.03
C GLY A 413 12.12 0.59 13.84
N TRP A 414 11.64 1.52 14.69
CA TRP A 414 10.36 2.16 14.48
C TRP A 414 10.37 2.97 13.18
N ALA A 415 9.24 2.96 12.48
CA ALA A 415 9.03 3.60 11.20
C ALA A 415 8.28 4.93 11.37
N GLN A 416 8.79 5.97 10.71
CA GLN A 416 8.14 7.25 10.43
C GLN A 416 7.84 8.18 11.63
N GLU A 417 7.29 7.70 12.76
CA GLU A 417 7.14 8.51 13.99
C GLU A 417 6.94 7.64 15.25
N ARG A 418 7.15 8.21 16.44
CA ARG A 418 6.83 7.54 17.71
C ARG A 418 5.35 7.61 18.05
N GLY A 419 4.73 8.77 17.91
CA GLY A 419 3.35 8.93 18.32
C GLY A 419 2.73 10.27 18.00
N LEU A 420 1.41 10.33 18.21
CA LEU A 420 0.55 11.39 17.72
C LEU A 420 -0.47 11.82 18.78
N TYR A 421 -0.73 13.13 18.85
CA TYR A 421 -1.79 13.71 19.70
C TYR A 421 -1.69 13.23 21.15
N PHE A 422 -0.53 13.48 21.75
CA PHE A 422 -0.26 13.11 23.13
C PHE A 422 -1.23 13.84 24.08
N PRO A 423 -1.73 13.18 25.13
CA PRO A 423 -2.44 13.88 26.19
C PRO A 423 -1.54 14.89 26.91
N ASP A 424 -2.06 16.08 27.21
CA ASP A 424 -1.34 17.08 28.02
C ASP A 424 -1.90 17.22 29.44
N GLN A 425 -3.11 16.69 29.68
CA GLN A 425 -3.73 16.61 30.99
C GLN A 425 -4.43 15.27 31.16
N TRP A 426 -4.27 14.64 32.32
CA TRP A 426 -4.90 13.37 32.67
C TRP A 426 -5.05 13.23 34.19
N ASP A 427 -6.01 12.40 34.58
CA ASP A 427 -6.28 12.04 35.98
C ASP A 427 -5.10 11.31 36.64
N GLU A 428 -4.87 11.55 37.93
CA GLU A 428 -3.77 10.94 38.71
C GLU A 428 -3.79 9.41 38.75
N ARG A 429 -4.94 8.78 38.44
CA ARG A 429 -5.07 7.33 38.30
C ARG A 429 -4.27 6.75 37.14
N PHE A 430 -3.92 7.57 36.15
CA PHE A 430 -3.06 7.15 35.05
C PHE A 430 -1.59 7.16 35.47
N THR A 431 -0.99 5.98 35.42
CA THR A 431 0.46 5.83 35.47
C THR A 431 1.04 6.08 34.07
N ALA A 432 1.91 7.08 33.96
CA ALA A 432 2.71 7.32 32.77
C ALA A 432 3.83 6.29 32.67
N ILE A 433 3.85 5.52 31.58
CA ILE A 433 4.77 4.37 31.43
C ILE A 433 6.05 4.75 30.68
N LEU A 434 5.95 5.60 29.66
CA LEU A 434 7.03 5.96 28.75
C LEU A 434 7.07 7.47 28.53
N ALA A 435 8.27 8.01 28.31
CA ALA A 435 8.46 9.36 27.78
C ALA A 435 9.31 9.34 26.50
N SER A 436 9.02 10.23 25.57
CA SER A 436 9.81 10.44 24.35
C SER A 436 9.64 11.88 23.89
N GLY A 437 10.64 12.44 23.20
CA GLY A 437 10.55 13.78 22.62
C GLY A 437 11.51 13.92 21.46
N ASP A 438 11.14 14.75 20.48
CA ASP A 438 12.01 15.10 19.36
C ASP A 438 13.24 15.89 19.89
N ALA A 439 14.32 15.90 19.12
CA ALA A 439 15.58 16.50 19.55
C ALA A 439 15.41 17.98 19.93
N GLY A 440 15.77 18.33 21.16
CA GLY A 440 15.65 19.69 21.70
C GLY A 440 14.28 20.03 22.32
N GLU A 441 13.30 19.11 22.26
CA GLU A 441 11.99 19.29 22.89
C GLU A 441 11.93 18.65 24.28
N THR A 442 10.94 19.09 25.09
CA THR A 442 10.68 18.45 26.39
C THR A 442 10.00 17.09 26.16
N PRO A 443 10.52 15.98 26.70
CA PRO A 443 9.91 14.67 26.50
C PRO A 443 8.46 14.60 26.98
N LEU A 444 7.57 14.17 26.10
CA LEU A 444 6.16 13.93 26.37
C LEU A 444 6.01 12.60 27.11
N ARG A 445 5.32 12.61 28.26
CA ARG A 445 5.21 11.48 29.19
C ARG A 445 3.96 10.62 28.98
N SER A 446 3.11 11.00 28.04
CA SER A 446 1.76 10.46 27.87
C SER A 446 1.59 9.56 26.65
N GLY A 447 2.69 9.09 26.06
CA GLY A 447 2.65 8.16 24.93
C GLY A 447 1.98 6.84 25.27
N LEU A 448 2.08 6.43 26.53
CA LEU A 448 1.45 5.24 27.08
C LEU A 448 1.02 5.51 28.53
N LEU A 449 -0.29 5.64 28.73
CA LEU A 449 -0.93 5.86 30.02
C LEU A 449 -1.75 4.62 30.39
N ALA A 450 -1.54 4.07 31.58
CA ALA A 450 -2.30 2.93 32.08
C ALA A 450 -2.95 3.28 33.43
N ALA A 451 -4.24 3.03 33.58
CA ALA A 451 -4.97 3.21 34.84
C ALA A 451 -5.71 1.94 35.21
N ARG A 452 -5.76 1.63 36.50
CA ARG A 452 -6.71 0.65 37.03
C ARG A 452 -8.08 1.28 37.15
N HIS A 453 -9.11 0.54 36.76
CA HIS A 453 -10.50 0.88 37.03
C HIS A 453 -11.21 -0.37 37.55
N GLY A 454 -11.64 -0.34 38.81
CA GLY A 454 -12.10 -1.53 39.51
C GLY A 454 -11.04 -2.63 39.50
N LYS A 455 -11.39 -3.79 38.94
CA LYS A 455 -10.51 -4.97 38.85
C LYS A 455 -9.70 -5.02 37.56
N GLY A 456 -10.04 -4.20 36.56
CA GLY A 456 -9.43 -4.23 35.24
C GLY A 456 -8.54 -3.03 34.95
N TYR A 457 -8.22 -2.86 33.67
CA TYR A 457 -7.30 -1.85 33.19
C TYR A 457 -7.85 -1.07 32.00
N PHE A 458 -7.67 0.24 32.03
CA PHE A 458 -7.85 1.11 30.89
C PHE A 458 -6.49 1.67 30.47
N VAL A 459 -6.10 1.45 29.22
CA VAL A 459 -4.86 1.94 28.62
C VAL A 459 -5.22 2.93 27.52
N TYR A 460 -4.65 4.12 27.57
CA TYR A 460 -4.65 5.05 26.45
C TYR A 460 -3.23 5.16 25.89
N THR A 461 -3.10 5.09 24.57
CA THR A 461 -1.79 5.15 23.92
C THR A 461 -1.80 6.02 22.68
N SER A 462 -0.85 6.95 22.63
CA SER A 462 -0.57 7.83 21.49
C SER A 462 0.49 7.25 20.55
N LEU A 463 1.06 6.08 20.86
CA LEU A 463 2.10 5.46 20.03
C LEU A 463 1.53 5.00 18.67
N ALA A 464 2.35 5.10 17.63
CA ALA A 464 1.94 4.86 16.24
C ALA A 464 1.86 3.37 15.85
N TRP A 465 1.08 2.56 16.58
CA TRP A 465 0.96 1.10 16.37
C TRP A 465 0.56 0.72 14.95
N PHE A 466 -0.33 1.50 14.34
CA PHE A 466 -0.79 1.35 12.95
C PHE A 466 0.34 1.48 11.90
N ARG A 467 1.51 1.99 12.30
CA ARG A 467 2.73 1.96 11.48
C ARG A 467 3.67 0.84 11.90
N GLN A 468 3.87 0.69 13.21
CA GLN A 468 4.90 -0.24 13.72
C GLN A 468 4.54 -1.71 13.55
N LEU A 469 3.26 -2.08 13.74
CA LEU A 469 2.83 -3.46 13.58
C LEU A 469 2.84 -3.87 12.10
N PRO A 470 2.32 -3.08 11.14
CA PRO A 470 2.43 -3.40 9.71
C PRO A 470 3.87 -3.34 9.18
N ASP A 471 4.72 -2.48 9.75
CA ASP A 471 6.15 -2.45 9.42
C ASP A 471 6.93 -3.61 10.05
N ALA A 472 6.25 -4.47 10.81
CA ALA A 472 6.78 -5.70 11.38
C ALA A 472 7.86 -5.49 12.46
N VAL A 473 7.76 -4.41 13.24
CA VAL A 473 8.72 -4.04 14.30
C VAL A 473 8.58 -5.00 15.50
N PRO A 474 9.58 -5.85 15.82
CA PRO A 474 9.43 -6.91 16.83
C PRO A 474 9.08 -6.39 18.23
N GLY A 475 9.70 -5.29 18.66
CA GLY A 475 9.43 -4.68 19.96
C GLY A 475 8.01 -4.12 20.08
N ALA A 476 7.42 -3.65 18.98
CA ALA A 476 6.03 -3.22 18.96
C ALA A 476 5.08 -4.40 19.23
N TYR A 477 5.34 -5.57 18.65
CA TYR A 477 4.55 -6.78 18.93
C TYR A 477 4.66 -7.23 20.39
N ARG A 478 5.87 -7.23 20.96
CA ARG A 478 6.07 -7.58 22.38
C ARG A 478 5.34 -6.64 23.32
N LEU A 479 5.47 -5.33 23.11
CA LEU A 479 4.80 -4.35 23.97
C LEU A 479 3.28 -4.39 23.79
N PHE A 480 2.77 -4.51 22.55
CA PHE A 480 1.33 -4.59 22.31
C PHE A 480 0.72 -5.88 22.91
N ALA A 481 1.46 -7.01 22.89
CA ALA A 481 1.07 -8.23 23.60
C ALA A 481 0.88 -7.99 25.09
N ASN A 482 1.79 -7.23 25.72
CA ASN A 482 1.68 -6.89 27.14
C ASN A 482 0.44 -6.03 27.43
N LEU A 483 0.09 -5.09 26.54
CA LEU A 483 -1.12 -4.26 26.71
C LEU A 483 -2.39 -5.12 26.69
N VAL A 484 -2.49 -6.03 25.73
CA VAL A 484 -3.64 -6.93 25.57
C VAL A 484 -3.69 -7.98 26.67
N SER A 485 -2.54 -8.42 27.16
CA SER A 485 -2.40 -9.41 28.24
C SER A 485 -2.59 -8.83 29.64
N LEU A 486 -2.80 -7.52 29.76
CA LEU A 486 -2.82 -6.85 31.06
C LEU A 486 -3.99 -7.36 31.92
N GLY A 487 -3.71 -7.74 33.17
CA GLY A 487 -4.70 -8.35 34.07
C GLY A 487 -4.95 -9.85 33.85
N LYS A 488 -4.16 -10.53 33.01
CA LYS A 488 -4.28 -11.97 32.70
C LYS A 488 -3.16 -12.84 33.24
#